data_AF-A0A9E1IBG7-F1
#
_entry.id   AF-A0A9E1IBG7-F1
#
_cell.length_a   1.000
_cell.length_b   1.000
_cell.length_c   1.000
_cell.angle_alpha   90.00
_cell.angle_beta   90.00
_cell.angle_gamma   90.00
#
_symmetry.space_group_name_H-M   'P 1'
#
loop_
_entity.id
_entity.type
_entity.pdbx_description
1 polymer ?
#
loop_
_entity_poly.entity_id
_entity_poly.type
_entity_poly.pdbx_seq_one_letter_code
_entity_poly.pdbx_strand_id
1 'polypeptide(L)'
;MKKAIMIITSVLFPVIAFGGEVTATINSSCILQNATITVPAGQAATAFVVKALSNGTSCSTGGTPDSKGWGITLNGNKVYYWSQWQANAPSEIGGPLSGLSLGPGTYQVFVDGGSGANANISFNL
;
A
#
# COMPACT_ATOMS: atom_id res chain seq x y z
N MET A 1 -43.12 39.29 17.10
CA MET A 1 -42.09 38.26 17.39
C MET A 1 -41.53 37.78 16.05
N LYS A 2 -40.35 38.24 15.63
CA LYS A 2 -39.75 37.90 14.32
C LYS A 2 -38.92 36.63 14.48
N LYS A 3 -39.29 35.54 13.79
CA LYS A 3 -38.55 34.28 13.75
C LYS A 3 -37.34 34.45 12.81
N ALA A 4 -36.14 34.38 13.35
CA ALA A 4 -34.92 34.30 12.55
C ALA A 4 -34.77 32.87 12.03
N ILE A 5 -34.84 32.70 10.71
CA ILE A 5 -34.55 31.45 10.02
C ILE A 5 -33.03 31.44 9.78
N MET A 6 -32.33 30.58 10.51
CA MET A 6 -30.89 30.36 10.34
C MET A 6 -30.70 29.39 9.17
N ILE A 7 -30.36 29.92 8.01
CA ILE A 7 -30.01 29.12 6.83
C ILE A 7 -28.54 28.71 7.00
N ILE A 8 -28.31 27.45 7.36
CA ILE A 8 -26.97 26.86 7.35
C ILE A 8 -26.66 26.50 5.91
N THR A 9 -25.96 27.39 5.22
CA THR A 9 -25.46 27.16 3.87
C THR A 9 -24.29 26.18 3.97
N SER A 10 -24.54 24.88 3.82
CA SER A 10 -23.49 23.87 3.72
C SER A 10 -22.62 24.17 2.50
N VAL A 11 -21.40 24.64 2.76
CA VAL A 11 -20.37 24.82 1.74
C VAL A 11 -19.79 23.43 1.43
N LEU A 12 -20.17 22.87 0.28
CA LEU A 12 -19.54 21.68 -0.28
C LEU A 12 -18.17 22.06 -0.82
N PHE A 13 -17.12 21.84 -0.01
CA PHE A 13 -15.75 21.88 -0.53
C PHE A 13 -15.49 20.59 -1.32
N PRO A 14 -15.00 20.66 -2.56
CA PRO A 14 -14.54 19.48 -3.27
C PRO A 14 -13.38 18.87 -2.47
N VAL A 15 -13.54 17.63 -2.02
CA VAL A 15 -12.45 16.86 -1.42
C VAL A 15 -11.47 16.54 -2.54
N ILE A 16 -10.41 17.33 -2.65
CA ILE A 16 -9.25 16.96 -3.45
C ILE A 16 -8.63 15.78 -2.68
N ALA A 17 -8.83 14.56 -3.17
CA ALA A 17 -8.19 13.37 -2.58
C ALA A 17 -6.67 13.56 -2.71
N PHE A 18 -6.00 13.81 -1.58
CA PHE A 18 -4.55 13.95 -1.54
C PHE A 18 -3.95 12.56 -1.49
N GLY A 19 -3.87 11.90 -2.65
CA GLY A 19 -3.26 10.58 -2.76
C GLY A 19 -1.74 10.59 -2.69
N GLY A 20 -1.16 9.43 -2.44
CA GLY A 20 0.28 9.20 -2.47
C GLY A 20 0.64 8.00 -3.34
N GLU A 21 1.89 7.96 -3.77
CA GLU A 21 2.48 6.81 -4.47
C GLU A 21 3.80 6.46 -3.79
N VAL A 22 4.02 5.18 -3.53
CA VAL A 22 5.21 4.67 -2.82
C VAL A 22 5.76 3.45 -3.55
N THR A 23 7.08 3.30 -3.55
CA THR A 23 7.75 2.18 -4.21
C THR A 23 8.68 1.45 -3.26
N ALA A 24 8.37 0.20 -2.94
CA ALA A 24 9.28 -0.70 -2.26
C ALA A 24 10.11 -1.48 -3.29
N THR A 25 11.40 -1.69 -3.00
CA THR A 25 12.29 -2.44 -3.90
C THR A 25 13.22 -3.36 -3.14
N ILE A 26 13.80 -4.35 -3.81
CA ILE A 26 15.00 -5.06 -3.35
C ILE A 26 16.13 -4.65 -4.29
N ASN A 27 17.20 -4.08 -3.76
CA ASN A 27 18.30 -3.59 -4.60
C ASN A 27 19.20 -4.73 -5.11
N SER A 28 20.20 -4.40 -5.93
CA SER A 28 21.14 -5.36 -6.52
C SER A 28 21.91 -6.18 -5.49
N SER A 29 22.13 -5.62 -4.29
CA SER A 29 22.79 -6.27 -3.16
C SER A 29 21.84 -7.11 -2.30
N CYS A 30 20.62 -7.37 -2.78
CA CYS A 30 19.61 -8.15 -2.07
C CYS A 30 19.15 -7.53 -0.74
N ILE A 31 19.23 -6.21 -0.62
CA ILE A 31 18.77 -5.48 0.56
C ILE A 31 17.41 -4.86 0.26
N LEU A 32 16.43 -5.22 1.08
CA LEU A 32 15.09 -4.66 1.05
C LEU A 32 15.12 -3.15 1.35
N GLN A 33 14.53 -2.37 0.45
CA GLN A 33 14.30 -0.93 0.57
C GLN A 33 12.79 -0.73 0.76
N ASN A 34 12.36 -0.62 2.02
CA ASN A 34 10.97 -0.35 2.33
C ASN A 34 10.58 1.07 1.94
N ALA A 35 9.31 1.25 1.57
CA ALA A 35 8.71 2.57 1.42
C ALA A 35 7.79 2.87 2.60
N THR A 36 7.49 4.16 2.83
CA THR A 36 6.68 4.58 3.97
C THR A 36 5.39 5.24 3.51
N ILE A 37 4.28 4.84 4.12
CA ILE A 37 2.98 5.52 4.02
C ILE A 37 2.71 6.19 5.36
N THR A 38 2.48 7.49 5.35
CA THR A 38 2.08 8.24 6.54
C THR A 38 0.64 8.68 6.36
N VAL A 39 -0.25 8.19 7.24
CA VAL A 39 -1.65 8.58 7.30
C VAL A 39 -1.82 9.60 8.43
N PRO A 40 -2.16 10.87 8.14
CA PRO A 40 -2.36 11.90 9.15
C PRO A 40 -3.50 11.57 10.12
N ALA A 41 -3.46 12.20 11.29
CA ALA A 41 -4.56 12.10 12.26
C ALA A 41 -5.89 12.58 11.64
N GLY A 42 -6.95 11.80 11.83
CA GLY A 42 -8.29 12.10 11.29
C GLY A 42 -8.49 11.74 9.82
N GLN A 43 -7.49 11.16 9.15
CA GLN A 43 -7.60 10.66 7.78
C GLN A 43 -7.53 9.13 7.73
N ALA A 44 -7.87 8.57 6.57
CA ALA A 44 -7.73 7.15 6.28
C ALA A 44 -7.16 6.98 4.88
N ALA A 45 -6.10 6.18 4.74
CA ALA A 45 -5.62 5.80 3.42
C ALA A 45 -6.53 4.72 2.85
N THR A 46 -7.02 4.93 1.62
CA THR A 46 -7.97 4.04 0.94
C THR A 46 -7.66 3.94 -0.55
N ALA A 47 -8.47 3.17 -1.30
CA ALA A 47 -8.38 3.04 -2.75
C ALA A 47 -6.96 2.63 -3.21
N PHE A 48 -6.38 1.66 -2.50
CA PHE A 48 -5.07 1.12 -2.84
C PHE A 48 -5.09 0.46 -4.21
N VAL A 49 -4.09 0.76 -5.03
CA VAL A 49 -3.88 0.18 -6.36
C VAL A 49 -2.43 -0.18 -6.54
N VAL A 50 -2.18 -1.40 -7.02
CA VAL A 50 -0.86 -1.82 -7.49
C VAL A 50 -0.67 -1.27 -8.90
N LYS A 51 0.22 -0.30 -9.08
CA LYS A 51 0.58 0.22 -10.40
C LYS A 51 1.62 -0.65 -11.10
N ALA A 52 2.56 -1.19 -10.32
CA ALA A 52 3.57 -2.12 -10.81
C ALA A 52 3.95 -3.13 -9.72
N LEU A 53 4.14 -4.37 -10.13
CA LEU A 53 4.69 -5.45 -9.31
C LEU A 53 5.54 -6.34 -10.20
N SER A 54 6.85 -6.26 -10.09
CA SER A 54 7.78 -7.10 -10.83
C SER A 54 8.58 -8.01 -9.93
N ASN A 55 8.82 -9.23 -10.43
CA ASN A 55 9.76 -10.13 -9.80
C ASN A 55 11.19 -9.72 -10.19
N GLY A 56 12.13 -9.99 -9.29
CA GLY A 56 13.55 -9.86 -9.55
C GLY A 56 14.19 -11.22 -9.82
N THR A 57 15.48 -11.29 -9.47
CA THR A 57 16.28 -12.51 -9.50
C THR A 57 16.51 -13.03 -8.09
N SER A 58 16.37 -14.33 -7.87
CA SER A 58 16.59 -14.98 -6.58
C SER A 58 17.94 -14.57 -5.98
N CYS A 59 17.90 -14.03 -4.77
CA CYS A 59 19.09 -13.57 -4.05
C CYS A 59 20.02 -14.70 -3.63
N SER A 60 19.52 -15.93 -3.55
CA SER A 60 20.30 -17.10 -3.13
C SER A 60 20.81 -17.91 -4.31
N THR A 61 20.03 -18.01 -5.39
CA THR A 61 20.32 -18.93 -6.51
C THR A 61 20.64 -18.23 -7.82
N GLY A 62 20.38 -16.92 -7.94
CA GLY A 62 20.56 -16.19 -9.20
C GLY A 62 19.55 -16.56 -10.30
N GLY A 63 18.57 -17.43 -10.02
CA GLY A 63 17.50 -17.84 -10.93
C GLY A 63 16.19 -17.10 -10.69
N THR A 64 15.08 -17.61 -11.25
CA THR A 64 13.74 -17.08 -10.97
C THR A 64 13.34 -17.39 -9.52
N PRO A 65 12.88 -16.40 -8.73
CA PRO A 65 12.34 -16.63 -7.40
C PRO A 65 11.08 -17.51 -7.43
N ASP A 66 10.98 -18.44 -6.47
CA ASP A 66 9.79 -19.30 -6.34
C ASP A 66 8.54 -18.53 -5.91
N SER A 67 8.71 -17.39 -5.25
CA SER A 67 7.60 -16.54 -4.86
C SER A 67 7.88 -15.09 -5.13
N LYS A 68 6.79 -14.36 -5.34
CA LYS A 68 6.77 -12.89 -5.31
C LYS A 68 5.65 -12.45 -4.39
N GLY A 69 5.81 -11.27 -3.80
CA GLY A 69 4.83 -10.73 -2.90
C GLY A 69 5.07 -9.28 -2.62
N TRP A 70 4.10 -8.64 -1.99
CA TRP A 70 4.28 -7.32 -1.43
C TRP A 70 3.28 -7.14 -0.30
N GLY A 71 3.57 -6.24 0.61
CA GLY A 71 2.66 -6.01 1.72
C GLY A 71 2.91 -4.72 2.44
N ILE A 72 2.07 -4.51 3.45
CA ILE A 72 2.08 -3.35 4.31
C ILE A 72 2.16 -3.85 5.74
N THR A 73 3.05 -3.25 6.52
CA THR A 73 3.19 -3.54 7.95
C THR A 73 2.97 -2.30 8.80
N LEU A 74 2.48 -2.53 10.02
CA LEU A 74 2.44 -1.56 11.10
C LEU A 74 3.18 -2.17 12.30
N ASN A 75 4.23 -1.52 12.76
CA ASN A 75 5.07 -2.01 13.87
C ASN A 75 5.55 -3.46 13.67
N GLY A 76 5.92 -3.81 12.43
CA GLY A 76 6.38 -5.14 12.05
C GLY A 76 5.29 -6.18 11.80
N ASN A 77 4.02 -5.88 12.12
CA ASN A 77 2.90 -6.78 11.87
C ASN A 77 2.31 -6.55 10.49
N LYS A 78 2.09 -7.62 9.71
CA LYS A 78 1.44 -7.55 8.40
C LYS A 78 -0.02 -7.14 8.58
N VAL A 79 -0.38 -5.96 8.07
CA VAL A 79 -1.77 -5.49 7.98
C VAL A 79 -2.40 -5.90 6.66
N TYR A 80 -1.58 -6.00 5.62
CA TYR A 80 -1.94 -6.56 4.33
C TYR A 80 -0.73 -7.27 3.73
N TYR A 81 -0.96 -8.39 3.05
CA TYR A 81 0.09 -9.07 2.30
C TYR A 81 -0.50 -9.84 1.14
N TRP A 82 -0.03 -9.53 -0.07
CA TRP A 82 -0.30 -10.29 -1.27
C TRP A 82 0.90 -11.16 -1.58
N SER A 83 0.67 -12.42 -1.94
CA SER A 83 1.75 -13.31 -2.39
C SER A 83 1.29 -14.28 -3.44
N GLN A 84 2.24 -14.68 -4.29
CA GLN A 84 2.04 -15.71 -5.29
C GLN A 84 3.27 -16.62 -5.31
N TRP A 85 3.03 -17.93 -5.12
CA TRP A 85 4.03 -18.96 -5.27
C TRP A 85 3.96 -19.53 -6.70
N GLN A 86 4.99 -19.32 -7.50
CA GLN A 86 5.10 -19.79 -8.88
C GLN A 86 3.81 -19.51 -9.68
N ALA A 87 3.18 -20.56 -10.24
CA ALA A 87 1.97 -20.47 -11.04
C ALA A 87 0.67 -20.59 -10.22
N ASN A 88 0.75 -20.65 -8.89
CA ASN A 88 -0.43 -20.78 -8.04
C ASN A 88 -1.30 -19.53 -8.09
N ALA A 89 -2.56 -19.67 -7.70
CA ALA A 89 -3.42 -18.53 -7.45
C ALA A 89 -2.79 -17.66 -6.34
N PRO A 90 -2.85 -16.33 -6.46
CA PRO A 90 -2.37 -15.46 -5.41
C PRO A 90 -3.22 -15.59 -4.14
N SER A 91 -2.60 -15.30 -3.00
CA SER A 91 -3.27 -15.23 -1.70
C SER A 91 -3.09 -13.86 -1.09
N GLU A 92 -4.08 -13.45 -0.31
CA GLU A 92 -4.09 -12.17 0.42
C GLU A 92 -4.34 -12.40 1.91
N ILE A 93 -3.53 -11.77 2.75
CA ILE A 93 -3.74 -11.60 4.18
C ILE A 93 -4.28 -10.19 4.41
N GLY A 94 -5.25 -10.03 5.31
CA GLY A 94 -5.90 -8.74 5.58
C GLY A 94 -7.13 -8.46 4.72
N GLY A 95 -7.52 -9.39 3.85
CA GLY A 95 -8.65 -9.26 2.93
C GLY A 95 -8.26 -8.68 1.57
N PRO A 96 -9.25 -8.45 0.68
CA PRO A 96 -9.00 -7.94 -0.65
C PRO A 96 -8.41 -6.54 -0.63
N LEU A 97 -7.41 -6.26 -1.47
CA LEU A 97 -6.77 -4.93 -1.56
C LEU A 97 -7.78 -3.79 -1.74
N SER A 98 -8.82 -4.02 -2.55
CA SER A 98 -9.86 -3.03 -2.84
C SER A 98 -10.66 -2.61 -1.60
N GLY A 99 -10.66 -3.43 -0.55
CA GLY A 99 -11.29 -3.14 0.74
C GLY A 99 -10.33 -2.61 1.80
N LEU A 100 -9.03 -2.48 1.48
CA LEU A 100 -8.03 -2.05 2.45
C LEU A 100 -8.25 -0.56 2.81
N SER A 101 -8.34 -0.31 4.11
CA SER A 101 -8.38 1.02 4.70
C SER A 101 -7.41 1.08 5.86
N LEU A 102 -6.45 2.00 5.80
CA LEU A 102 -5.49 2.21 6.88
C LEU A 102 -5.85 3.47 7.66
N GLY A 103 -6.02 3.34 8.97
CA GLY A 103 -6.21 4.49 9.86
C GLY A 103 -4.90 5.29 10.07
N PRO A 104 -4.94 6.35 10.88
CA PRO A 104 -3.77 7.16 11.17
C PRO A 104 -2.57 6.35 11.66
N GLY A 105 -1.37 6.68 11.16
CA GLY A 105 -0.14 5.99 11.52
C GLY A 105 0.91 5.98 10.42
N THR A 106 2.06 5.38 10.73
CA THR A 106 3.18 5.22 9.80
C THR A 106 3.36 3.75 9.47
N TYR A 107 3.14 3.39 8.21
CA TYR A 107 3.19 2.04 7.70
C TYR A 107 4.41 1.84 6.81
N GLN A 108 4.94 0.62 6.77
CA GLN A 108 6.02 0.23 5.88
C GLN A 108 5.48 -0.67 4.77
N VAL A 109 5.74 -0.29 3.53
CA VAL A 109 5.50 -1.11 2.34
C VAL A 109 6.77 -1.88 2.02
N PHE A 110 6.63 -3.18 1.80
CA PHE A 110 7.73 -4.07 1.45
C PHE A 110 7.38 -4.92 0.22
N VAL A 111 8.41 -5.50 -0.40
CA VAL A 111 8.27 -6.41 -1.54
C VAL A 111 9.11 -7.66 -1.30
N ASP A 112 8.61 -8.79 -1.78
CA ASP A 112 9.30 -10.07 -1.89
C ASP A 112 9.43 -10.41 -3.39
N GLY A 113 10.52 -11.07 -3.77
CA GLY A 113 10.77 -11.41 -5.17
C GLY A 113 12.23 -11.29 -5.62
N GLY A 114 13.16 -11.24 -4.68
CA GLY A 114 14.59 -11.20 -4.99
C GLY A 114 15.11 -9.87 -5.53
N SER A 115 16.37 -9.86 -5.94
CA SER A 115 17.13 -8.70 -6.41
C SER A 115 16.48 -8.03 -7.61
N GLY A 116 16.16 -6.76 -7.52
CA GLY A 116 15.46 -5.98 -8.54
C GLY A 116 13.93 -6.06 -8.48
N ALA A 117 13.34 -6.79 -7.52
CA ALA A 117 11.90 -6.79 -7.32
C ALA A 117 11.41 -5.38 -6.96
N ASN A 118 10.20 -5.04 -7.41
CA ASN A 118 9.55 -3.78 -7.08
C ASN A 118 8.05 -3.96 -6.79
N ALA A 119 7.52 -3.07 -5.96
CA ALA A 119 6.08 -2.88 -5.77
C ALA A 119 5.80 -1.38 -5.70
N ASN A 120 5.08 -0.86 -6.70
CA ASN A 120 4.63 0.53 -6.76
C ASN A 120 3.13 0.58 -6.45
N ILE A 121 2.80 1.27 -5.37
CA ILE A 121 1.47 1.30 -4.78
C ILE A 121 1.00 2.74 -4.70
N SER A 122 -0.19 3.01 -5.25
CA SER A 122 -0.87 4.29 -5.08
C SER A 122 -2.06 4.15 -4.13
N PHE A 123 -2.40 5.22 -3.42
CA PHE A 123 -3.53 5.29 -2.49
C PHE A 123 -4.09 6.72 -2.41
N ASN A 124 -5.28 6.87 -1.86
CA ASN A 124 -5.89 8.17 -1.53
C ASN A 124 -5.75 8.45 -0.03
N LEU A 125 -5.67 9.71 0.39
CA LEU A 125 -5.86 10.18 1.78
C LEU A 125 -7.06 11.13 1.88
#